data_AF-A0A538CT54-F1
#
_entry.id   AF-A0A538CT54-F1
#
_cell.length_a   1.000
_cell.length_b   1.000
_cell.length_c   1.000
_cell.angle_alpha   90.00
_cell.angle_beta   90.00
_cell.angle_gamma   90.00
#
_symmetry.space_group_name_H-M   'P 1'
#
loop_
_entity.id
_entity.type
_entity.pdbx_description
1 polymer ?
#
loop_
_entity_poly.entity_id
_entity_poly.type
_entity_poly.pdbx_seq_one_letter_code
_entity_poly.pdbx_strand_id
1 'polypeptide(L)'
;MNSSNAEISLDGDRTVDEATSMINAWLESSGHGQGTVNYKLRDWLFSRQRYWGEPFPIVYDDTGLPIAVPDQMLPIELPEVDDYSPRTFAPDDQTSDPESPLA
;
A
#
# COMPACT_ATOMS: atom_id res chain seq x y z
N MET A 1 18.93 17.89 -28.26
CA MET A 1 19.53 16.91 -27.32
C MET A 1 20.85 16.45 -27.92
N ASN A 2 21.79 15.95 -27.11
CA ASN A 2 23.05 15.33 -27.57
C ASN A 2 23.08 13.89 -27.06
N SER A 3 22.14 13.06 -27.54
CA SER A 3 21.96 11.68 -27.11
C SER A 3 21.75 10.79 -28.34
N SER A 4 22.84 10.18 -28.79
CA SER A 4 22.87 9.33 -29.98
C SER A 4 23.94 8.24 -29.90
N ASN A 5 23.68 7.12 -30.56
CA ASN A 5 24.62 6.01 -30.75
C ASN A 5 24.51 5.48 -32.20
N ALA A 6 25.12 4.32 -32.48
CA ALA A 6 25.13 3.73 -33.83
C ALA A 6 23.76 3.22 -34.31
N GLU A 7 22.79 3.03 -33.42
CA GLU A 7 21.51 2.36 -33.69
C GLU A 7 20.31 3.31 -33.57
N ILE A 8 20.41 4.32 -32.71
CA ILE A 8 19.36 5.29 -32.43
C ILE A 8 19.96 6.68 -32.13
N SER A 9 19.30 7.73 -32.64
CA SER A 9 19.64 9.12 -32.33
C SER A 9 18.39 9.90 -31.92
N LEU A 10 18.47 10.57 -30.77
CA LEU A 10 17.44 11.48 -30.25
C LEU A 10 17.74 12.95 -30.64
N ASP A 11 18.73 13.20 -31.49
CA ASP A 11 19.19 14.55 -31.83
C ASP A 11 18.32 15.20 -32.93
N GLY A 12 18.06 16.50 -32.81
CA GLY A 12 17.22 17.29 -33.73
C GLY A 12 15.95 17.85 -33.10
N ASP A 13 15.08 18.44 -33.93
CA ASP A 13 13.80 19.03 -33.51
C ASP A 13 12.71 17.95 -33.46
N ARG A 14 12.62 17.25 -32.32
CA ARG A 14 11.53 16.32 -32.01
C ARG A 14 10.79 16.78 -30.76
N THR A 15 9.52 16.44 -30.68
CA THR A 15 8.77 16.60 -29.43
C THR A 15 9.19 15.55 -28.39
N VAL A 16 8.91 15.83 -27.11
CA VAL A 16 9.22 14.88 -26.02
C VAL A 16 8.46 13.56 -26.19
N ASP A 17 7.22 13.62 -26.67
CA ASP A 17 6.37 12.44 -26.85
C ASP A 17 6.87 11.54 -27.98
N GLU A 18 7.31 12.14 -29.10
CA GLU A 18 7.93 11.40 -30.21
C GLU A 18 9.25 10.75 -29.78
N ALA A 19 10.10 11.49 -29.07
CA ALA A 19 11.37 10.97 -28.57
C ALA A 19 11.16 9.82 -27.56
N THR A 20 10.18 9.95 -26.66
CA THR A 20 9.82 8.93 -25.66
C THR A 20 9.28 7.66 -26.32
N SER A 21 8.40 7.82 -27.31
CA SER A 21 7.84 6.68 -28.05
C SER A 21 8.92 5.92 -28.83
N MET A 22 9.83 6.67 -29.47
CA MET A 22 10.94 6.08 -30.24
C MET A 22 11.92 5.30 -29.36
N ILE A 23 12.30 5.85 -28.20
CA ILE A 23 13.25 5.15 -27.31
C ILE A 23 12.59 3.93 -26.65
N ASN A 24 11.31 4.00 -26.29
CA ASN A 24 10.57 2.85 -25.76
C ASN A 24 10.54 1.70 -26.78
N ALA A 25 10.22 2.00 -28.05
CA ALA A 25 10.20 0.97 -29.11
C ALA A 25 11.57 0.34 -29.35
N TRP A 26 12.66 1.12 -29.30
CA TRP A 26 14.01 0.60 -29.42
C TRP A 26 14.41 -0.25 -28.21
N LEU A 27 14.09 0.18 -26.98
CA LEU A 27 14.36 -0.60 -25.77
C LEU A 27 13.63 -1.95 -25.76
N GLU A 28 12.39 -1.97 -26.24
CA GLU A 28 11.59 -3.20 -26.37
C GLU A 28 12.15 -4.15 -27.42
N SER A 29 12.49 -3.66 -28.62
CA SER A 29 13.04 -4.51 -29.69
C SER A 29 14.44 -5.04 -29.37
N SER A 30 15.20 -4.31 -28.56
CA SER A 30 16.55 -4.70 -28.11
C SER A 30 16.53 -5.59 -26.86
N GLY A 31 15.35 -5.83 -26.26
CA GLY A 31 15.22 -6.60 -25.01
C GLY A 31 15.85 -5.92 -23.79
N HIS A 32 16.03 -4.59 -23.84
CA HIS A 32 16.67 -3.79 -22.79
C HIS A 32 15.67 -3.05 -21.89
N GLY A 33 14.37 -3.16 -22.17
CA GLY A 33 13.32 -2.59 -21.32
C GLY A 33 11.95 -2.71 -21.95
N GLN A 34 10.95 -2.15 -21.27
CA GLN A 34 9.58 -2.01 -21.77
C GLN A 34 8.98 -0.69 -21.31
N GLY A 35 8.08 -0.12 -22.11
CA GLY A 35 7.27 1.01 -21.67
C GLY A 35 6.39 0.62 -20.48
N THR A 36 6.26 1.51 -19.48
CA THR A 36 5.35 1.29 -18.34
C THR A 36 4.59 2.57 -18.02
N VAL A 37 3.27 2.45 -17.87
CA VAL A 37 2.42 3.55 -17.41
C VAL A 37 2.42 3.55 -15.88
N ASN A 38 2.86 4.65 -15.29
CA ASN A 38 2.87 4.83 -13.85
C ASN A 38 1.72 5.73 -13.40
N TYR A 39 1.05 5.34 -12.32
CA TYR A 39 -0.01 6.14 -11.71
C TYR A 39 0.51 6.80 -10.44
N LYS A 40 0.07 8.04 -10.19
CA LYS A 40 0.28 8.71 -8.90
C LYS A 40 -0.69 8.22 -7.82
N LEU A 41 -1.71 7.45 -8.20
CA LEU A 41 -2.66 6.83 -7.29
C LEU A 41 -1.92 5.89 -6.34
N ARG A 42 -2.27 5.96 -5.06
CA ARG A 42 -1.75 5.10 -4.01
C ARG A 42 -2.83 4.12 -3.58
N ASP A 43 -2.41 2.97 -3.10
CA ASP A 43 -3.33 2.04 -2.46
C ASP A 43 -4.03 2.72 -1.29
N TRP A 44 -5.30 2.37 -1.12
CA TRP A 44 -6.10 2.96 -0.08
C TRP A 44 -5.77 2.28 1.26
N LEU A 45 -5.07 3.00 2.13
CA LEU A 45 -4.89 2.58 3.51
C LEU A 45 -6.17 2.90 4.31
N PHE A 46 -7.05 1.91 4.48
CA PHE A 46 -8.32 2.06 5.20
C PHE A 46 -8.32 1.43 6.61
N SER A 47 -7.33 0.59 6.95
CA SER A 47 -7.14 0.11 8.32
C SER A 47 -6.93 1.25 9.31
N ARG A 48 -7.60 1.20 10.46
CA ARG A 48 -7.47 2.19 11.53
C ARG A 48 -7.28 1.45 12.85
N GLN A 49 -6.28 1.86 13.64
CA GLN A 49 -6.12 1.41 15.02
C GLN A 49 -7.08 2.19 15.91
N ARG A 50 -8.38 1.90 15.78
CA ARG A 50 -9.45 2.51 16.56
C ARG A 50 -10.44 1.44 16.97
N TYR A 51 -10.88 1.53 18.22
CA TYR A 51 -11.91 0.65 18.74
C TYR A 51 -13.28 0.87 18.05
N TRP A 52 -13.69 2.14 17.89
CA TRP A 52 -14.98 2.49 17.29
C TRP A 52 -14.94 2.48 15.76
N GLY A 53 -14.99 1.28 15.18
CA GLY A 53 -15.04 1.03 13.74
C GLY A 53 -15.47 -0.40 13.45
N GLU A 54 -15.82 -0.69 12.19
CA GLU A 54 -16.23 -2.05 11.79
C GLU A 54 -15.07 -3.04 11.96
N PRO A 55 -15.28 -4.20 12.63
CA PRO A 55 -14.28 -5.25 12.72
C PRO A 55 -13.91 -5.81 11.34
N PHE A 56 -12.62 -6.04 11.12
CA PHE A 56 -12.18 -6.73 9.90
C PHE A 56 -12.61 -8.19 9.91
N PRO A 57 -13.22 -8.71 8.83
CA PRO A 57 -13.63 -10.11 8.73
C PRO A 57 -12.46 -11.04 8.39
N ILE A 58 -11.37 -10.90 9.14
CA ILE A 58 -10.14 -11.69 9.03
C ILE A 58 -9.78 -12.24 10.40
N VAL A 59 -9.55 -13.54 10.49
CA VAL A 59 -8.96 -14.21 11.65
C VAL A 59 -7.56 -14.72 11.28
N TYR A 60 -6.71 -14.95 12.27
CA TYR A 60 -5.38 -15.53 12.06
C TYR A 60 -5.36 -16.94 12.64
N ASP A 61 -4.78 -17.89 11.91
CA ASP A 61 -4.55 -19.23 12.45
C ASP A 61 -3.32 -19.28 13.37
N ASP A 62 -3.05 -20.46 13.94
CA ASP A 62 -1.91 -20.71 14.82
C ASP A 62 -0.54 -20.47 14.15
N THR A 63 -0.49 -20.41 12.82
CA THR A 63 0.71 -20.12 12.04
C THR A 63 0.84 -18.64 11.67
N GLY A 64 -0.17 -17.83 11.97
CA GLY A 64 -0.23 -16.41 11.64
C GLY A 64 -0.68 -16.10 10.21
N LEU A 65 -1.33 -17.04 9.52
CA LEU A 65 -1.89 -16.77 8.19
C LEU A 65 -3.28 -16.13 8.30
N PRO A 66 -3.57 -15.08 7.52
CA PRO A 66 -4.88 -14.43 7.51
C PRO A 66 -5.90 -15.30 6.76
N ILE A 67 -7.05 -15.54 7.39
CA ILE A 67 -8.17 -16.31 6.84
C ILE A 67 -9.42 -15.43 6.88
N ALA A 68 -10.11 -15.34 5.74
CA ALA A 68 -11.37 -14.62 5.66
C ALA A 68 -12.49 -15.37 6.40
N VAL A 69 -13.30 -14.65 7.15
CA VAL A 69 -14.48 -15.18 7.84
C VAL A 69 -15.56 -15.52 6.79
N PRO A 70 -16.21 -16.69 6.86
CA PRO A 70 -17.29 -17.05 5.93
C PRO A 70 -18.47 -16.07 5.99
N ASP A 71 -19.08 -15.77 4.85
CA ASP A 71 -20.21 -14.82 4.73
C ASP A 71 -21.37 -15.11 5.69
N GLN A 72 -21.61 -16.39 6.00
CA GLN A 72 -22.67 -16.83 6.90
C GLN A 72 -22.45 -16.43 8.37
N MET A 73 -21.21 -16.06 8.73
CA MET A 73 -20.83 -15.61 10.06
C MET A 73 -20.77 -14.07 10.17
N LEU A 74 -21.10 -13.36 9.09
CA LEU A 74 -21.24 -11.91 9.11
C LEU A 74 -22.64 -11.50 9.61
N PRO A 75 -22.78 -10.35 10.28
CA PRO A 75 -21.73 -9.39 10.62
C PRO A 75 -20.88 -9.84 11.82
N ILE A 76 -19.65 -9.35 11.88
CA ILE A 76 -18.83 -9.45 13.10
C ILE A 76 -19.15 -8.23 13.96
N GLU A 77 -19.78 -8.48 15.09
CA GLU A 77 -20.15 -7.42 16.02
C GLU A 77 -18.95 -6.99 16.86
N LEU A 78 -18.89 -5.69 17.18
CA LEU A 78 -17.92 -5.18 18.14
C LEU A 78 -18.23 -5.77 19.53
N PRO A 79 -17.21 -6.12 20.32
CA PRO A 79 -17.42 -6.55 21.70
C PRO A 79 -18.07 -5.42 22.52
N GLU A 80 -18.80 -5.74 23.57
CA GLU A 80 -19.27 -4.69 24.50
C GLU A 80 -18.09 -4.25 25.39
N VAL A 81 -17.85 -2.94 25.49
CA VAL A 81 -16.79 -2.37 26.34
C VAL A 81 -17.36 -1.23 27.15
N ASP A 82 -17.11 -1.25 28.46
CA ASP A 82 -17.65 -0.27 29.41
C ASP A 82 -16.97 1.11 29.30
N ASP A 83 -15.69 1.15 28.89
CA ASP A 83 -14.91 2.38 28.70
C ASP A 83 -14.08 2.32 27.41
N TYR A 84 -14.29 3.31 26.55
CA TYR A 84 -13.60 3.46 25.26
C TYR A 84 -12.37 4.38 25.36
N SER A 85 -12.07 4.89 26.54
CA SER A 85 -10.96 5.80 26.78
C SER A 85 -9.63 5.05 26.71
N PRO A 86 -8.60 5.58 26.04
CA PRO A 86 -7.26 5.03 26.15
C PRO A 86 -6.81 5.08 27.61
N ARG A 87 -6.26 3.99 28.14
CA ARG A 87 -5.68 3.99 29.50
C ARG A 87 -4.56 5.03 29.53
N THR A 88 -4.67 6.00 30.43
CA THR A 88 -3.63 7.01 30.65
C THR A 88 -2.67 6.52 31.73
N PHE A 89 -1.41 6.32 31.38
CA PHE A 89 -0.34 6.04 32.33
C PHE A 89 0.16 7.33 33.00
N ALA A 90 0.81 7.22 34.16
CA ALA A 90 1.41 8.37 34.81
C ALA A 90 2.48 9.00 33.90
N PRO A 91 2.64 10.34 33.89
CA PRO A 91 3.55 11.02 32.96
C PRO A 91 5.02 10.58 33.08
N ASP A 92 5.43 10.01 34.21
CA ASP A 92 6.79 9.51 34.47
C ASP A 92 6.94 7.97 34.33
N ASP A 93 5.88 7.27 33.92
CA ASP A 93 5.90 5.81 33.78
C ASP A 93 6.52 5.39 32.45
N GLN A 94 7.82 5.09 32.51
CA GLN A 94 8.63 4.63 31.37
C GLN A 94 8.58 3.10 31.18
N THR A 95 7.85 2.38 32.03
CA THR A 95 7.88 0.91 32.09
C THR A 95 6.60 0.25 31.62
N SER A 96 5.52 1.01 31.44
CA SER A 96 4.23 0.47 31.01
C SER A 96 4.17 0.23 29.50
N ASP A 97 3.76 -0.98 29.12
CA ASP A 97 3.47 -1.34 27.74
C ASP A 97 2.10 -0.76 27.32
N PRO A 98 1.94 -0.32 26.06
CA PRO A 98 0.64 0.13 25.56
C PRO A 98 -0.33 -1.05 25.49
N GLU A 99 -1.38 -1.01 26.30
CA GLU A 99 -2.43 -2.02 26.31
C GLU A 99 -3.62 -1.60 25.41
N SER A 100 -4.16 -2.56 24.66
CA SER A 100 -5.41 -2.33 23.94
C SER A 100 -6.58 -2.26 24.94
N PRO A 101 -7.65 -1.49 24.68
CA PRO A 101 -8.84 -1.48 25.52
C PRO A 101 -9.50 -2.86 25.69
N LEU A 102 -9.18 -3.81 24.82
CA LEU A 102 -9.73 -5.17 24.76
C LEU A 102 -8.79 -6.26 25.32
N ALA A 103 -7.63 -5.88 25.87
CA ALA A 103 -6.66 -6.80 26.45
C ALA A 103 -7.01 -7.20 27.90
#